data_AF-A0A212TIM4-F1
#
_entry.id   AF-A0A212TIM4-F1
#
_cell.length_a   1.000
_cell.length_b   1.000
_cell.length_c   1.000
_cell.angle_alpha   90.00
_cell.angle_beta   90.00
_cell.angle_gamma   90.00
#
_symmetry.space_group_name_H-M   'P 1'
#
loop_
_entity.id
_entity.type
_entity.pdbx_description
1 polymer ?
#
loop_
_entity_poly.entity_id
_entity_poly.type
_entity_poly.pdbx_seq_one_letter_code
_entity_poly.pdbx_strand_id
1 'polypeptide(L)'
;MLRFRSIFLLLLWLAVPGVLLAQTETPAAANKRLFDRTVDELNFRTMETVYDKTFARGKFPAGLRTAKARREFDSFPGRPDLQKLFHNYNDVSERFKSRFGSGRADLVEFEKQLNTVLVDKNFEFFVRVLPRDERVSLIRALQRVIKLGTAQFNASQDPAPEELAADGAAVPAPADAEVTPPANAAPAAMEDAQPTPEGNLASTPASYPALRPLDVSPRHDWVDYLTLLLAGSSLLLTLFLITGPLADLRNRLDALNDELEDRKSGAAATPRRRSNALPEDRYEDDDEN
;
A
#
# COMPACT_ATOMS: atom_id res chain seq x y z
N MET A 1 -1.13 18.57 45.73
CA MET A 1 -0.46 18.95 44.47
C MET A 1 0.57 17.94 43.97
N LEU A 2 1.31 17.20 44.82
CA LEU A 2 2.33 16.22 44.34
C LEU A 2 1.76 14.98 43.62
N ARG A 3 0.56 14.49 43.95
CA ARG A 3 -0.02 13.28 43.33
C ARG A 3 -0.44 13.49 41.87
N PHE A 4 -0.87 14.70 41.50
CA PHE A 4 -1.23 15.02 40.11
C PHE A 4 0.00 15.09 39.18
N ARG A 5 1.13 15.59 39.68
CA ARG A 5 2.41 15.60 38.93
C ARG A 5 2.90 14.19 38.61
N SER A 6 2.71 13.24 39.53
CA SER A 6 3.15 11.85 39.34
C SER A 6 2.33 11.10 38.29
N ILE A 7 1.02 11.37 38.19
CA ILE A 7 0.14 10.76 37.18
C ILE A 7 0.43 11.36 35.80
N PHE A 8 0.70 12.67 35.73
CA PHE A 8 1.07 13.34 34.48
C PHE A 8 2.41 12.85 33.93
N LEU A 9 3.41 12.64 34.80
CA LEU A 9 4.70 12.05 34.42
C LEU A 9 4.56 10.61 33.93
N LEU A 10 3.66 9.82 34.54
CA LEU A 10 3.43 8.42 34.16
C LEU A 10 2.66 8.32 32.82
N LEU A 11 1.71 9.22 32.56
CA LEU A 11 1.04 9.37 31.26
C LEU A 11 2.00 9.85 30.17
N LEU A 12 2.90 10.79 30.48
CA LEU A 12 3.93 11.26 29.56
C LEU A 12 4.91 10.11 29.22
N TRP A 13 5.28 9.29 30.20
CA TRP A 13 6.18 8.16 30.01
C TRP A 13 5.54 6.99 29.23
N LEU A 14 4.21 6.85 29.28
CA LEU A 14 3.47 5.85 28.50
C LEU A 14 3.16 6.33 27.06
N ALA A 15 2.99 7.64 26.86
CA ALA A 15 2.74 8.23 25.55
C ALA A 15 4.01 8.34 24.67
N VAL A 16 5.18 8.55 25.28
CA VAL A 16 6.47 8.69 24.56
C VAL A 16 6.87 7.43 23.78
N PRO A 17 6.79 6.19 24.30
CA PRO A 17 7.12 5.00 23.51
C PRO A 17 6.07 4.69 22.42
N GLY A 18 4.81 5.13 22.60
CA GLY A 18 3.75 4.94 21.60
C GLY A 18 3.94 5.82 20.35
N VAL A 19 4.38 7.07 20.52
CA VAL A 19 4.64 7.99 19.40
C VAL A 19 5.92 7.62 18.64
N LEU A 20 6.91 7.02 19.31
CA LEU A 20 8.15 6.56 18.66
C LEU A 20 7.98 5.30 17.81
N LEU A 21 7.04 4.42 18.13
CA LEU A 21 6.67 3.27 17.29
C LEU A 21 5.75 3.65 16.11
N ALA A 22 5.13 4.83 16.17
CA ALA A 22 4.37 5.45 15.10
C ALA A 22 5.23 6.41 14.25
N GLN A 23 6.53 6.14 14.09
CA GLN A 23 7.27 6.73 12.98
C GLN A 23 6.66 6.19 11.68
N THR A 24 5.70 6.96 11.16
CA THR A 24 5.23 6.89 9.78
C THR A 24 6.44 6.70 8.89
N GLU A 25 6.46 5.61 8.13
CA GLU A 25 7.51 5.33 7.17
C GLU A 25 7.83 6.58 6.36
N THR A 26 9.13 6.90 6.23
CA THR A 26 9.52 8.03 5.40
C THR A 26 8.98 7.81 3.98
N PRO A 27 8.52 8.86 3.29
CA PRO A 27 7.97 8.72 1.94
C PRO A 27 8.97 8.05 0.98
N ALA A 28 10.27 8.27 1.18
CA ALA A 28 11.33 7.59 0.47
C ALA A 28 11.35 6.06 0.70
N ALA A 29 11.14 5.60 1.94
CA ALA A 29 11.06 4.18 2.26
C ALA A 29 9.79 3.53 1.67
N ALA A 30 8.65 4.22 1.71
CA ALA A 30 7.41 3.75 1.09
C ALA A 30 7.56 3.63 -0.43
N ASN A 31 8.12 4.65 -1.08
CA ASN A 31 8.39 4.66 -2.52
C ASN A 31 9.37 3.57 -2.95
N LYS A 32 10.39 3.30 -2.12
CA LYS A 32 11.31 2.18 -2.36
C LYS A 32 10.60 0.83 -2.30
N ARG A 33 9.73 0.62 -1.32
CA ARG A 33 8.95 -0.63 -1.22
C ARG A 33 7.99 -0.80 -2.39
N LEU A 34 7.38 0.30 -2.85
CA LEU A 34 6.56 0.29 -4.06
C LEU A 34 7.39 -0.15 -5.27
N PHE A 35 8.61 0.39 -5.41
CA PHE A 35 9.55 -0.02 -6.47
C PHE A 35 9.88 -1.52 -6.37
N ASP A 36 10.30 -1.98 -5.18
CA ASP A 36 10.67 -3.38 -4.95
C ASP A 36 9.51 -4.34 -5.25
N ARG A 37 8.29 -4.00 -4.83
CA ARG A 37 7.07 -4.75 -5.14
C ARG A 37 6.77 -4.76 -6.64
N THR A 38 6.97 -3.63 -7.32
CA THR A 38 6.75 -3.54 -8.77
C THR A 38 7.77 -4.40 -9.52
N VAL A 39 9.04 -4.39 -9.12
CA VAL A 39 10.06 -5.29 -9.67
C VAL A 39 9.71 -6.76 -9.44
N ASP A 40 9.22 -7.10 -8.25
CA ASP A 40 8.77 -8.47 -7.93
C ASP A 40 7.60 -8.90 -8.81
N GLU A 41 6.63 -8.03 -9.06
CA GLU A 41 5.50 -8.30 -9.95
C GLU A 41 5.95 -8.44 -11.41
N LEU A 42 6.86 -7.58 -11.89
CA LEU A 42 7.43 -7.70 -13.24
C LEU A 42 8.14 -9.04 -13.44
N ASN A 43 8.97 -9.43 -12.47
CA ASN A 43 9.66 -10.72 -12.49
C ASN A 43 8.65 -11.88 -12.44
N PHE A 44 7.70 -11.84 -11.51
CA PHE A 44 6.65 -12.84 -11.38
C PHE A 44 5.89 -13.05 -12.71
N ARG A 45 5.39 -11.97 -13.33
CA ARG A 45 4.63 -12.05 -14.60
C ARG A 45 5.47 -12.57 -15.76
N THR A 46 6.74 -12.21 -15.79
CA THR A 46 7.68 -12.70 -16.80
C THR A 46 7.88 -14.21 -16.65
N MET A 47 8.17 -14.67 -15.43
CA MET A 47 8.34 -16.10 -15.14
C MET A 47 7.06 -16.90 -15.33
N GLU A 48 5.93 -16.37 -14.88
CA GLU A 48 4.59 -16.96 -15.05
C GLU A 48 4.33 -17.23 -16.53
N THR A 49 4.53 -16.21 -17.37
CA THR A 49 4.29 -16.32 -18.82
C THR A 49 5.25 -17.31 -19.47
N VAL A 50 6.55 -17.25 -19.17
CA VAL A 50 7.54 -18.17 -19.75
C VAL A 50 7.27 -19.61 -19.33
N TYR A 51 6.94 -19.82 -18.05
CA TYR A 51 6.66 -21.15 -17.51
C TYR A 51 5.40 -21.75 -18.11
N ASP A 52 4.29 -21.01 -18.07
CA ASP A 52 2.98 -21.46 -18.57
C ASP A 52 3.00 -21.77 -20.08
N LYS A 53 3.85 -21.09 -20.84
CA LYS A 53 4.01 -21.35 -22.28
C LYS A 53 4.96 -22.51 -22.55
N THR A 54 5.91 -22.78 -21.66
CA THR A 54 6.86 -23.89 -21.82
C THR A 54 6.27 -25.22 -21.35
N PHE A 55 5.45 -25.20 -20.29
CA PHE A 55 4.83 -26.39 -19.71
C PHE A 55 3.32 -26.38 -19.96
N ALA A 56 2.84 -27.24 -20.86
CA ALA A 56 1.42 -27.31 -21.20
C ALA A 56 0.52 -27.83 -20.05
N ARG A 57 1.08 -28.63 -19.13
CA ARG A 57 0.34 -29.29 -18.04
C ARG A 57 0.60 -28.68 -16.65
N GLY A 58 1.61 -27.82 -16.53
CA GLY A 58 2.00 -27.17 -15.28
C GLY A 58 1.63 -25.70 -15.32
N LYS A 59 1.23 -25.14 -14.18
CA LYS A 59 1.00 -23.71 -14.02
C LYS A 59 2.01 -23.14 -13.05
N PHE A 60 2.51 -21.93 -13.35
CA PHE A 60 3.36 -21.24 -12.40
C PHE A 60 2.53 -20.85 -11.17
N PRO A 61 2.90 -21.28 -9.95
CA PRO A 61 2.06 -21.04 -8.78
C PRO A 61 1.93 -19.55 -8.46
N ALA A 62 0.70 -19.08 -8.28
CA ALA A 62 0.40 -17.67 -7.99
C ALA A 62 1.02 -17.16 -6.67
N GLY A 63 1.38 -18.06 -5.75
CA GLY A 63 2.07 -17.73 -4.50
C GLY A 63 3.55 -17.36 -4.64
N LEU A 64 4.16 -17.53 -5.82
CA LEU A 64 5.59 -17.27 -6.06
C LEU A 64 5.88 -15.79 -6.36
N ARG A 65 5.24 -14.88 -5.63
CA ARG A 65 5.39 -13.42 -5.85
C ARG A 65 6.67 -12.84 -5.29
N THR A 66 7.29 -13.49 -4.31
CA THR A 66 8.56 -13.06 -3.74
C THR A 66 9.73 -13.78 -4.39
N ALA A 67 10.88 -13.12 -4.47
CA ALA A 67 12.09 -13.75 -5.00
C ALA A 67 12.53 -14.97 -4.17
N LYS A 68 12.32 -14.96 -2.85
CA LYS A 68 12.60 -16.11 -1.99
C LYS A 68 11.76 -17.33 -2.40
N ALA A 69 10.45 -17.16 -2.54
CA ALA A 69 9.56 -18.24 -2.96
C ALA A 69 9.95 -18.81 -4.34
N ARG A 70 10.36 -17.95 -5.28
CA ARG A 70 10.83 -18.39 -6.61
C ARG A 70 12.16 -19.15 -6.57
N ARG A 71 13.02 -18.91 -5.57
CA ARG A 71 14.26 -19.70 -5.38
C ARG A 71 13.98 -21.11 -4.89
N GLU A 72 12.96 -21.26 -4.06
CA GLU A 72 12.55 -22.55 -3.48
C GLU A 72 11.72 -23.40 -4.45
N PHE A 73 11.26 -22.82 -5.56
CA PHE A 73 10.51 -23.53 -6.58
C PHE A 73 11.41 -24.42 -7.44
N ASP A 74 11.10 -25.72 -7.48
CA ASP A 74 11.90 -26.77 -8.12
C ASP A 74 11.15 -27.60 -9.17
N SER A 75 9.86 -27.28 -9.41
CA SER A 75 9.01 -28.06 -10.33
C SER A 75 9.29 -27.73 -11.80
N PHE A 76 10.34 -28.35 -12.35
CA PHE A 76 10.74 -28.25 -13.76
C PHE A 76 10.85 -29.64 -14.41
N PRO A 77 9.71 -30.27 -14.77
CA PRO A 77 9.69 -31.66 -15.25
C PRO A 77 10.62 -31.89 -16.46
N GLY A 78 11.66 -32.69 -16.26
CA GLY A 78 12.59 -33.10 -17.32
C GLY A 78 13.43 -31.96 -17.94
N ARG A 79 13.49 -30.78 -17.31
CA ARG A 79 14.16 -29.58 -17.85
C ARG A 79 15.03 -28.85 -16.81
N PRO A 80 16.16 -29.44 -16.40
CA PRO A 80 17.09 -28.81 -15.44
C PRO A 80 17.78 -27.56 -16.03
N ASP A 81 17.86 -27.46 -17.36
CA ASP A 81 18.31 -26.28 -18.10
C ASP A 81 17.42 -25.06 -17.80
N LEU A 82 16.11 -25.25 -17.82
CA LEU A 82 15.14 -24.20 -17.54
C LEU A 82 15.14 -23.82 -16.07
N GLN A 83 15.27 -24.79 -15.16
CA GLN A 83 15.42 -24.49 -13.73
C GLN A 83 16.56 -23.51 -13.49
N LYS A 84 17.74 -23.80 -14.07
CA LYS A 84 18.91 -22.91 -13.95
C LYS A 84 18.65 -21.54 -14.57
N LEU A 85 17.97 -21.48 -15.72
CA LEU A 85 17.60 -20.23 -16.39
C LEU A 85 16.68 -19.36 -15.51
N PHE A 86 15.67 -19.98 -14.88
CA PHE A 86 14.73 -19.31 -14.00
C PHE A 86 15.43 -18.78 -12.74
N HIS A 87 16.26 -19.58 -12.07
CA HIS A 87 17.00 -19.10 -10.91
C HIS A 87 17.97 -17.96 -11.25
N ASN A 88 18.67 -18.04 -12.39
CA ASN A 88 19.55 -16.97 -12.85
C ASN A 88 18.78 -15.67 -13.10
N TYR A 89 17.66 -15.74 -13.82
CA TYR A 89 16.82 -14.57 -14.06
C TYR A 89 16.25 -14.00 -12.76
N ASN A 90 15.86 -14.84 -11.79
CA ASN A 90 15.44 -14.39 -10.47
C ASN A 90 16.53 -13.56 -9.78
N ASP A 91 17.77 -14.04 -9.81
CA ASP A 91 18.89 -13.36 -9.16
C ASP A 91 19.27 -12.06 -9.86
N VAL A 92 19.16 -12.01 -11.20
CA VAL A 92 19.33 -10.76 -11.95
C VAL A 92 18.22 -9.76 -11.57
N SER A 93 16.99 -10.22 -11.43
CA SER A 93 15.85 -9.35 -11.11
C SER A 93 16.03 -8.63 -9.76
N GLU A 94 16.60 -9.33 -8.76
CA GLU A 94 16.88 -8.77 -7.44
C GLU A 94 17.88 -7.61 -7.50
N ARG A 95 18.80 -7.62 -8.47
CA ARG A 95 19.78 -6.53 -8.65
C ARG A 95 19.15 -5.23 -9.12
N PHE A 96 17.92 -5.24 -9.65
CA PHE A 96 17.23 -4.01 -9.99
C PHE A 96 16.72 -3.28 -8.74
N LYS A 97 16.34 -4.01 -7.68
CA LYS A 97 15.88 -3.43 -6.41
C LYS A 97 16.91 -2.52 -5.76
N SER A 98 18.19 -2.85 -5.89
CA SER A 98 19.29 -2.01 -5.35
C SER A 98 19.54 -0.73 -6.16
N ARG A 99 18.98 -0.56 -7.36
CA ARG A 99 19.22 0.63 -8.18
C ARG A 99 18.41 1.82 -7.70
N PHE A 100 17.16 1.60 -7.31
CA PHE A 100 16.28 2.66 -6.86
C PHE A 100 16.56 3.03 -5.39
N GLY A 101 16.61 4.34 -5.10
CA GLY A 101 16.92 4.86 -3.77
C GLY A 101 18.41 4.98 -3.44
N SER A 102 19.31 4.69 -4.39
CA SER A 102 20.75 4.99 -4.30
C SER A 102 21.10 6.45 -4.66
N GLY A 103 20.13 7.20 -5.19
CA GLY A 103 20.25 8.58 -5.65
C GLY A 103 18.96 9.36 -5.43
N ARG A 104 18.46 10.06 -6.46
CA ARG A 104 17.19 10.79 -6.37
C ARG A 104 16.03 9.80 -6.38
N ALA A 105 15.04 10.01 -5.51
CA ALA A 105 13.84 9.19 -5.44
C ALA A 105 12.67 9.94 -6.08
N ASP A 106 12.86 10.35 -7.33
CA ASP A 106 11.89 11.14 -8.09
C ASP A 106 11.08 10.23 -9.04
N LEU A 107 9.88 10.67 -9.43
CA LEU A 107 8.99 9.93 -10.33
C LEU A 107 9.67 9.55 -11.65
N VAL A 108 10.43 10.47 -12.24
CA VAL A 108 11.16 10.24 -13.49
C VAL A 108 12.20 9.14 -13.34
N GLU A 109 12.89 9.10 -12.20
CA GLU A 109 13.88 8.06 -11.92
C GLU A 109 13.20 6.72 -11.65
N PHE A 110 12.09 6.70 -10.92
CA PHE A 110 11.27 5.51 -10.70
C PHE A 110 10.87 4.85 -12.03
N GLU A 111 10.26 5.60 -12.93
CA GLU A 111 9.84 5.10 -14.24
C GLU A 111 11.04 4.66 -15.10
N LYS A 112 12.12 5.43 -15.11
CA LYS A 112 13.34 5.11 -15.86
C LYS A 112 13.97 3.79 -15.40
N GLN A 113 14.10 3.60 -14.09
CA GLN A 113 14.71 2.38 -13.54
C GLN A 113 13.83 1.15 -13.82
N LEU A 114 12.50 1.27 -13.74
CA LEU A 114 11.58 0.18 -14.11
C LEU A 114 11.65 -0.15 -15.61
N ASN A 115 11.67 0.86 -16.48
CA ASN A 115 11.78 0.63 -17.93
C ASN A 115 13.12 -0.02 -18.32
N THR A 116 14.18 0.22 -17.54
CA THR A 116 15.48 -0.43 -17.76
C THR A 116 15.39 -1.96 -17.65
N VAL A 117 14.48 -2.49 -16.82
CA VAL A 117 14.25 -3.94 -16.70
C VAL A 117 13.82 -4.55 -18.03
N LEU A 118 12.98 -3.85 -18.80
CA LEU A 118 12.44 -4.34 -20.08
C LEU A 118 13.43 -4.26 -21.24
N VAL A 119 14.45 -3.41 -21.12
CA VAL A 119 15.50 -3.21 -22.13
C VAL A 119 16.77 -4.02 -21.79
N ASP A 120 16.81 -4.64 -20.62
CA ASP A 120 17.97 -5.41 -20.18
C ASP A 120 18.19 -6.67 -21.03
N LYS A 121 19.46 -6.95 -21.34
CA LYS A 121 19.83 -8.12 -22.17
C LYS A 121 19.43 -9.45 -21.52
N ASN A 122 19.42 -9.53 -20.19
CA ASN A 122 19.03 -10.75 -19.49
C ASN A 122 17.51 -10.97 -19.57
N PHE A 123 16.72 -9.90 -19.53
CA PHE A 123 15.28 -9.98 -19.78
C PHE A 123 15.02 -10.45 -21.20
N GLU A 124 15.64 -9.83 -22.21
CA GLU A 124 15.51 -10.22 -23.61
C GLU A 124 15.88 -11.69 -23.84
N PHE A 125 17.00 -12.13 -23.25
CA PHE A 125 17.45 -13.52 -23.32
C PHE A 125 16.44 -14.49 -22.69
N PHE A 126 15.90 -14.16 -21.52
CA PHE A 126 14.94 -15.01 -20.82
C PHE A 126 13.64 -15.17 -21.61
N VAL A 127 13.10 -14.08 -22.15
CA VAL A 127 11.84 -14.12 -22.91
C VAL A 127 12.03 -14.64 -24.33
N ARG A 128 13.27 -14.78 -24.84
CA ARG A 128 13.55 -15.25 -26.21
C ARG A 128 12.93 -16.62 -26.51
N VAL A 129 12.75 -17.46 -25.49
CA VAL A 129 12.10 -18.78 -25.58
C VAL A 129 10.64 -18.67 -26.04
N LEU A 130 9.99 -17.53 -25.80
CA LEU A 130 8.61 -17.28 -26.21
C LEU A 130 8.51 -16.93 -27.71
N PRO A 131 7.40 -17.31 -28.37
CA PRO A 131 7.03 -16.83 -29.70
C PRO A 131 6.98 -15.29 -29.75
N ARG A 132 7.23 -14.71 -30.92
CA ARG A 132 7.30 -13.24 -31.09
C ARG A 132 6.04 -12.53 -30.59
N ASP A 133 4.85 -13.05 -30.89
CA ASP A 133 3.59 -12.41 -30.54
C ASP A 133 3.35 -12.43 -29.02
N GLU A 134 3.74 -13.52 -28.35
CA GLU A 134 3.69 -13.66 -26.89
C GLU A 134 4.70 -12.75 -26.19
N ARG A 135 5.89 -12.55 -26.78
CA ARG A 135 6.86 -11.59 -26.25
C ARG A 135 6.29 -10.17 -26.30
N VAL A 136 5.66 -9.79 -27.41
CA VAL A 136 5.07 -8.45 -27.57
C VAL A 136 3.89 -8.26 -26.62
N SER A 137 3.03 -9.27 -26.46
CA SER A 137 1.92 -9.20 -25.51
C SER A 137 2.42 -9.07 -24.06
N LEU A 138 3.44 -9.85 -23.68
CA LEU A 138 4.10 -9.77 -22.38
C LEU A 138 4.69 -8.39 -22.13
N ILE A 139 5.48 -7.84 -23.07
CA ILE A 139 6.08 -6.52 -22.93
C ILE A 139 5.00 -5.44 -22.71
N ARG A 140 3.89 -5.50 -23.47
CA ARG A 140 2.77 -4.55 -23.27
C ARG A 140 2.10 -4.73 -21.92
N ALA A 141 1.95 -5.97 -21.44
CA ALA A 141 1.39 -6.24 -20.11
C ALA A 141 2.30 -5.69 -19.01
N LEU A 142 3.62 -5.93 -19.10
CA LEU A 142 4.61 -5.40 -18.16
C LEU A 142 4.65 -3.87 -18.18
N GLN A 143 4.56 -3.24 -19.35
CA GLN A 143 4.44 -1.78 -19.46
C GLN A 143 3.20 -1.23 -18.75
N ARG A 144 2.07 -1.96 -18.75
CA ARG A 144 0.89 -1.55 -17.97
C ARG A 144 1.15 -1.66 -16.47
N VAL A 145 1.87 -2.68 -16.02
CA VAL A 145 2.28 -2.82 -14.61
C VAL A 145 3.19 -1.65 -14.21
N ILE A 146 4.17 -1.29 -15.04
CA ILE A 146 5.02 -0.11 -14.81
C ILE A 146 4.18 1.15 -14.69
N LYS A 147 3.26 1.40 -15.64
CA LYS A 147 2.38 2.58 -15.61
C LYS A 147 1.52 2.64 -14.34
N LEU A 148 1.01 1.49 -13.88
CA LEU A 148 0.25 1.40 -12.65
C LEU A 148 1.13 1.71 -11.43
N GLY A 149 2.35 1.19 -11.38
CA GLY A 149 3.33 1.52 -10.34
C GLY A 149 3.68 3.02 -10.33
N THR A 150 3.91 3.61 -11.52
CA THR A 150 4.19 5.05 -11.67
C THR A 150 2.99 5.90 -11.23
N ALA A 151 1.76 5.48 -11.55
CA ALA A 151 0.56 6.16 -11.08
C ALA A 151 0.41 6.10 -9.55
N GLN A 152 0.71 4.95 -8.93
CA GLN A 152 0.72 4.80 -7.47
C GLN A 152 1.79 5.67 -6.80
N PHE A 153 2.96 5.79 -7.42
CA PHE A 153 4.02 6.67 -6.96
C PHE A 153 3.59 8.15 -7.07
N ASN A 154 2.95 8.53 -8.17
CA ASN A 154 2.46 9.90 -8.33
C ASN A 154 1.39 10.23 -7.27
N ALA A 155 0.47 9.30 -7.02
CA ALA A 155 -0.54 9.44 -5.98
C ALA A 155 0.05 9.48 -4.55
N SER A 156 1.23 8.89 -4.31
CA SER A 156 1.92 8.98 -3.01
C SER A 156 2.75 10.25 -2.85
N GLN A 157 3.08 10.96 -3.94
CA GLN A 157 3.78 12.24 -3.91
C GLN A 157 2.85 13.45 -3.92
N ASP A 158 1.61 13.28 -4.36
CA ASP A 158 0.57 14.31 -4.31
C ASP A 158 -0.23 14.15 -3.01
N PRO A 159 0.08 14.90 -1.92
CA PRO A 159 -0.86 15.05 -0.84
C PRO A 159 -2.01 15.93 -1.35
N ALA A 160 -3.11 15.35 -1.80
CA ALA A 160 -4.31 16.11 -2.13
C ALA A 160 -5.56 15.28 -1.80
N PRO A 161 -6.70 15.85 -1.35
CA PRO A 161 -7.00 17.23 -0.94
C PRO A 161 -7.86 17.24 0.37
N GLU A 162 -7.55 16.44 1.39
CA GLU A 162 -8.43 16.39 2.58
C GLU A 162 -8.38 17.69 3.44
N GLU A 163 -7.30 18.47 3.37
CA GLU A 163 -7.24 19.80 4.01
C GLU A 163 -7.95 20.91 3.20
N LEU A 164 -8.27 20.68 1.92
CA LEU A 164 -9.09 21.60 1.10
C LEU A 164 -10.56 21.16 1.00
N ALA A 165 -10.88 19.92 1.37
CA ALA A 165 -12.27 19.45 1.50
C ALA A 165 -12.93 19.85 2.83
N ALA A 166 -12.18 20.48 3.75
CA ALA A 166 -12.71 21.05 4.99
C ALA A 166 -13.37 22.43 4.81
N ASP A 167 -13.26 23.06 3.63
CA ASP A 167 -14.03 24.27 3.27
C ASP A 167 -15.11 23.91 2.24
N GLY A 168 -15.96 22.96 2.64
CA GLY A 168 -17.14 22.54 1.89
C GLY A 168 -18.23 23.61 1.93
N ALA A 169 -18.09 24.66 1.11
CA ALA A 169 -19.19 25.55 0.76
C ALA A 169 -19.21 25.79 -0.76
N ALA A 170 -20.37 25.49 -1.35
CA ALA A 170 -20.79 25.74 -2.74
C ALA A 170 -20.37 24.71 -3.81
N VAL A 171 -21.08 23.58 -3.78
CA VAL A 171 -21.47 22.85 -5.00
C VAL A 171 -22.40 23.74 -5.84
N PRO A 172 -22.23 23.79 -7.16
CA PRO A 172 -23.39 23.58 -8.02
C PRO A 172 -23.17 22.40 -8.99
N ALA A 173 -24.28 21.69 -9.21
CA ALA A 173 -24.43 20.43 -9.91
C ALA A 173 -23.98 20.46 -11.39
N PRO A 174 -23.64 19.29 -11.98
CA PRO A 174 -23.32 19.19 -13.40
C PRO A 174 -24.62 19.21 -14.21
N ALA A 175 -24.72 20.14 -15.17
CA ALA A 175 -25.67 20.04 -16.26
C ALA A 175 -25.00 19.36 -17.45
N ASP A 176 -25.73 18.40 -18.03
CA ASP A 176 -25.36 17.54 -19.15
C ASP A 176 -25.00 18.29 -20.44
N ALA A 177 -24.31 17.54 -21.30
CA ALA A 177 -23.75 17.86 -22.60
C ALA A 177 -24.71 18.49 -23.63
N GLU A 178 -24.17 19.35 -24.52
CA GLU A 178 -24.22 19.17 -25.99
C GLU A 178 -23.40 20.25 -26.75
N VAL A 179 -22.51 19.77 -27.65
CA VAL A 179 -22.16 20.23 -29.02
C VAL A 179 -21.61 21.67 -29.29
N THR A 180 -20.38 21.71 -29.82
CA THR A 180 -19.67 22.82 -30.54
C THR A 180 -20.09 22.92 -32.03
N PRO A 181 -19.65 23.92 -32.86
CA PRO A 181 -19.31 25.36 -32.72
C PRO A 181 -19.87 26.18 -33.96
N PRO A 182 -19.24 27.25 -34.53
CA PRO A 182 -18.73 28.56 -34.04
C PRO A 182 -19.37 29.79 -34.78
N ALA A 183 -19.17 31.03 -34.31
CA ALA A 183 -18.78 32.23 -35.11
C ALA A 183 -19.13 33.61 -34.47
N ASN A 184 -18.09 34.45 -34.38
CA ASN A 184 -18.01 35.91 -34.57
C ASN A 184 -18.87 36.96 -33.80
N ALA A 185 -18.10 38.00 -33.43
CA ALA A 185 -18.43 39.44 -33.35
C ALA A 185 -19.06 40.01 -32.06
N ALA A 186 -18.23 40.74 -31.30
CA ALA A 186 -18.64 41.92 -30.52
C ALA A 186 -18.72 43.16 -31.46
N PRO A 187 -19.04 44.40 -31.03
CA PRO A 187 -19.48 44.93 -29.71
C PRO A 187 -20.61 46.01 -29.78
N ALA A 188 -20.90 46.63 -28.61
CA ALA A 188 -21.27 48.05 -28.37
C ALA A 188 -22.75 48.51 -28.33
N ALA A 189 -23.09 49.19 -27.21
CA ALA A 189 -23.88 50.44 -27.02
C ALA A 189 -24.58 50.39 -25.64
N MET A 190 -24.14 51.08 -24.58
CA MET A 190 -24.28 52.52 -24.21
C MET A 190 -25.70 52.99 -23.81
N GLU A 191 -25.70 53.89 -22.81
CA GLU A 191 -26.76 54.76 -22.24
C GLU A 191 -27.65 54.20 -21.12
N ASP A 192 -28.04 54.94 -20.06
CA ASP A 192 -27.53 56.09 -19.28
C ASP A 192 -28.55 56.31 -18.13
N ALA A 193 -28.21 57.15 -17.14
CA ALA A 193 -29.07 57.91 -16.22
C ALA A 193 -29.44 57.35 -14.81
N GLN A 194 -28.61 57.80 -13.85
CA GLN A 194 -28.87 58.20 -12.44
C GLN A 194 -30.15 59.09 -12.27
N PRO A 195 -30.60 59.60 -11.08
CA PRO A 195 -30.02 59.55 -9.72
C PRO A 195 -31.00 59.40 -8.52
N THR A 196 -30.41 59.36 -7.32
CA THR A 196 -30.97 59.63 -5.98
C THR A 196 -31.63 61.02 -5.84
N PRO A 197 -32.42 61.25 -4.78
CA PRO A 197 -31.94 62.22 -3.77
C PRO A 197 -32.26 61.88 -2.30
N GLU A 198 -31.48 62.55 -1.46
CA GLU A 198 -31.31 62.47 0.00
C GLU A 198 -32.44 63.15 0.79
N GLY A 199 -32.50 62.90 2.11
CA GLY A 199 -33.34 63.69 3.01
C GLY A 199 -33.28 63.33 4.51
N ASN A 200 -32.32 63.95 5.20
CA ASN A 200 -32.35 64.38 6.62
C ASN A 200 -32.02 63.42 7.79
N LEU A 201 -30.74 63.51 8.16
CA LEU A 201 -30.16 63.78 9.49
C LEU A 201 -31.12 64.18 10.63
N ALA A 202 -31.00 63.48 11.76
CA ALA A 202 -31.06 64.09 13.09
C ALA A 202 -30.19 63.29 14.08
N SER A 203 -29.23 64.00 14.65
CA SER A 203 -28.18 63.56 15.56
C SER A 203 -28.68 63.14 16.94
N THR A 204 -28.07 62.11 17.54
CA THR A 204 -27.70 62.08 18.97
C THR A 204 -26.53 61.10 19.20
N PRO A 205 -25.43 61.51 19.86
CA PRO A 205 -24.37 60.61 20.27
C PRO A 205 -24.67 60.07 21.68
N ALA A 206 -24.73 58.75 21.86
CA ALA A 206 -24.86 58.17 23.18
C ALA A 206 -24.02 56.89 23.31
N SER A 207 -22.94 57.05 24.09
CA SER A 207 -22.26 56.05 24.91
C SER A 207 -21.90 54.71 24.27
N TYR A 208 -20.60 54.57 23.97
CA TYR A 208 -19.91 53.29 24.05
C TYR A 208 -20.11 52.69 25.47
N PRO A 209 -20.69 51.49 25.62
CA PRO A 209 -20.56 50.76 26.87
C PRO A 209 -19.11 50.29 26.99
N ALA A 210 -18.45 50.82 28.02
CA ALA A 210 -17.14 50.39 28.46
C ALA A 210 -17.07 48.86 28.58
N LEU A 211 -15.99 48.29 28.04
CA LEU A 211 -15.54 46.93 28.28
C LEU A 211 -15.45 46.70 29.80
N ARG A 212 -16.46 46.04 30.37
CA ARG A 212 -16.37 45.45 31.71
C ARG A 212 -15.33 44.33 31.65
N PRO A 213 -14.34 44.29 32.55
CA PRO A 213 -13.59 43.06 32.76
C PRO A 213 -14.57 42.03 33.34
N LEU A 214 -14.87 41.00 32.56
CA LEU A 214 -15.58 39.81 33.02
C LEU A 214 -14.65 39.06 33.98
N ASP A 215 -14.63 39.49 35.25
CA ASP A 215 -14.15 38.64 36.34
C ASP A 215 -15.27 37.64 36.66
N VAL A 216 -15.49 36.72 35.71
CA VAL A 216 -16.44 35.62 35.82
C VAL A 216 -15.57 34.38 35.99
N SER A 217 -15.60 33.79 37.19
CA SER A 217 -15.06 32.44 37.40
C SER A 217 -15.54 31.55 36.26
N PRO A 218 -14.65 30.81 35.56
CA PRO A 218 -15.03 30.02 34.40
C PRO A 218 -16.07 28.98 34.82
N ARG A 219 -17.34 29.31 34.58
CA ARG A 219 -18.46 28.38 34.75
C ARG A 219 -18.32 27.41 33.61
N HIS A 220 -17.74 26.24 33.92
CA HIS A 220 -17.68 25.16 32.97
C HIS A 220 -19.12 24.73 32.70
N ASP A 221 -19.57 24.95 31.47
CA ASP A 221 -20.91 24.59 31.07
C ASP A 221 -21.02 23.06 31.02
N TRP A 222 -22.23 22.54 31.27
CA TRP A 222 -22.48 21.09 31.18
C TRP A 222 -22.13 20.52 29.80
N VAL A 223 -22.16 21.38 28.78
CA VAL A 223 -21.70 21.08 27.43
C VAL A 223 -20.20 20.83 27.38
N ASP A 224 -19.37 21.55 28.15
CA ASP A 224 -17.92 21.29 28.23
C ASP A 224 -17.61 19.95 28.90
N TYR A 225 -18.39 19.55 29.90
CA TYR A 225 -18.26 18.22 30.49
C TYR A 225 -18.71 17.12 29.53
N LEU A 226 -19.73 17.38 28.72
CA LEU A 226 -20.22 16.45 27.71
C LEU A 226 -19.23 16.31 26.54
N THR A 227 -18.64 17.41 26.07
CA THR A 227 -17.58 17.37 25.05
C THR A 227 -16.33 16.69 25.57
N LEU A 228 -15.95 16.92 26.84
CA LEU A 228 -14.83 16.22 27.48
C LEU A 228 -15.11 14.72 27.63
N LEU A 229 -16.33 14.34 28.01
CA LEU A 229 -16.72 12.93 28.14
C LEU A 229 -16.79 12.26 26.77
N LEU A 230 -17.28 12.95 25.75
CA LEU A 230 -17.35 12.46 24.38
C LEU A 230 -15.95 12.32 23.77
N ALA A 231 -15.10 13.33 23.91
CA ALA A 231 -13.69 13.28 23.50
C ALA A 231 -12.93 12.18 24.24
N GLY A 232 -13.16 12.04 25.55
CA GLY A 232 -12.58 10.98 26.37
C GLY A 232 -13.05 9.59 25.94
N SER A 233 -14.34 9.43 25.64
CA SER A 233 -14.91 8.16 25.14
C SER A 233 -14.41 7.82 23.74
N SER A 234 -14.25 8.80 22.86
CA SER A 234 -13.68 8.64 21.52
C SER A 234 -12.20 8.23 21.59
N LEU A 235 -11.44 8.86 22.50
CA LEU A 235 -10.05 8.51 22.74
C LEU A 235 -9.91 7.11 23.38
N LEU A 236 -10.80 6.75 24.30
CA LEU A 236 -10.87 5.39 24.86
C LEU A 236 -11.26 4.35 23.82
N LEU A 237 -12.19 4.68 22.91
CA LEU A 237 -12.61 3.79 21.84
C LEU A 237 -11.48 3.57 20.85
N THR A 238 -10.76 4.62 20.45
CA THR A 238 -9.59 4.50 19.56
C THR A 238 -8.46 3.72 20.23
N LEU A 239 -8.17 3.97 21.50
CA LEU A 239 -7.20 3.18 22.26
C LEU A 239 -7.63 1.71 22.39
N PHE A 240 -8.92 1.45 22.65
CA PHE A 240 -9.48 0.11 22.72
C PHE A 240 -9.37 -0.61 21.38
N LEU A 241 -9.66 0.07 20.26
CA LEU A 241 -9.53 -0.49 18.91
C LEU A 241 -8.08 -0.84 18.57
N ILE A 242 -7.13 0.02 18.94
CA ILE A 242 -5.69 -0.20 18.69
C ILE A 242 -5.15 -1.35 19.55
N THR A 243 -5.51 -1.40 20.83
CA THR A 243 -4.96 -2.38 21.79
C THR A 243 -5.67 -3.73 21.76
N GLY A 244 -6.95 -3.76 21.37
CA GLY A 244 -7.76 -4.97 21.33
C GLY A 244 -7.85 -5.56 19.93
N PRO A 245 -8.87 -5.18 19.14
CA PRO A 245 -9.20 -5.85 17.89
C PRO A 245 -8.14 -5.68 16.81
N LEU A 246 -7.37 -4.58 16.74
CA LEU A 246 -6.27 -4.49 15.76
C LEU A 246 -5.13 -5.46 16.07
N ALA A 247 -4.77 -5.61 17.35
CA ALA A 247 -3.77 -6.58 17.77
C ALA A 247 -4.28 -8.02 17.64
N ASP A 248 -5.54 -8.29 17.99
CA ASP A 248 -6.17 -9.61 17.84
C ASP A 248 -6.38 -9.96 16.35
N LEU A 249 -6.79 -9.01 15.50
CA LEU A 249 -6.86 -9.23 14.06
C LEU A 249 -5.50 -9.43 13.43
N ARG A 250 -4.47 -8.69 13.87
CA ARG A 250 -3.10 -8.89 13.41
C ARG A 250 -2.54 -10.23 13.86
N ASN A 251 -2.75 -10.62 15.11
CA ASN A 251 -2.37 -11.94 15.62
C ASN A 251 -3.15 -13.07 14.94
N ARG A 252 -4.42 -12.86 14.58
CA ARG A 252 -5.21 -13.82 13.79
C ARG A 252 -4.75 -13.87 12.34
N LEU A 253 -4.34 -12.74 11.75
CA LEU A 253 -3.77 -12.71 10.40
C LEU A 253 -2.40 -13.39 10.37
N ASP A 254 -1.57 -13.13 11.38
CA ASP A 254 -0.27 -13.74 11.55
C ASP A 254 -0.43 -15.24 11.88
N ALA A 255 -1.38 -15.63 12.74
CA ALA A 255 -1.68 -17.04 13.01
C ALA A 255 -2.32 -17.76 11.81
N LEU A 256 -3.14 -17.08 11.00
CA LEU A 256 -3.64 -17.63 9.74
C LEU A 256 -2.54 -17.72 8.68
N ASN A 257 -1.58 -16.79 8.68
CA ASN A 257 -0.41 -16.85 7.82
C ASN A 257 0.52 -18.00 8.27
N ASP A 258 0.73 -18.17 9.57
CA ASP A 258 1.50 -19.27 10.15
C ASP A 258 0.77 -20.61 9.95
N GLU A 259 -0.55 -20.71 10.09
CA GLU A 259 -1.32 -21.92 9.76
C GLU A 259 -1.28 -22.22 8.26
N LEU A 260 -1.25 -21.20 7.40
CA LEU A 260 -1.06 -21.35 5.96
C LEU A 260 0.36 -21.83 5.63
N GLU A 261 1.36 -21.32 6.34
CA GLU A 261 2.76 -21.75 6.23
C GLU A 261 2.96 -23.17 6.79
N ASP A 262 2.33 -23.54 7.91
CA ASP A 262 2.33 -24.86 8.53
C ASP A 262 1.53 -25.88 7.72
N ARG A 263 0.42 -25.52 7.07
CA ARG A 263 -0.25 -26.40 6.10
C ARG A 263 0.59 -26.61 4.85
N LYS A 264 1.37 -25.61 4.44
CA LYS A 264 2.25 -25.66 3.27
C LYS A 264 3.55 -26.41 3.55
N SER A 265 4.03 -26.41 4.80
CA SER A 265 5.22 -27.14 5.26
C SER A 265 4.91 -28.50 5.92
N GLY A 266 3.67 -28.70 6.37
CA GLY A 266 3.15 -29.91 7.03
C GLY A 266 2.61 -31.00 6.11
N ALA A 267 2.64 -30.81 4.79
CA ALA A 267 2.38 -31.89 3.82
C ALA A 267 3.49 -32.98 3.78
N ALA A 268 4.44 -32.95 4.73
CA ALA A 268 5.51 -33.95 4.88
C ALA A 268 5.64 -34.51 6.31
N ALA A 269 4.61 -34.45 7.15
CA ALA A 269 4.60 -35.15 8.45
C ALA A 269 3.72 -36.40 8.40
N THR A 270 4.14 -37.42 7.65
CA THR A 270 3.62 -38.78 7.80
C THR A 270 3.81 -39.27 9.25
N PRO A 271 2.79 -39.87 9.89
CA PRO A 271 2.95 -40.43 11.22
C PRO A 271 3.97 -41.57 11.15
N ARG A 272 5.06 -41.40 11.90
CA ARG A 272 6.18 -42.33 12.04
C ARG A 272 5.64 -43.67 12.57
N ARG A 273 5.43 -44.62 11.66
CA ARG A 273 5.04 -46.01 11.95
C ARG A 273 6.15 -46.62 12.80
N ARG A 274 5.83 -46.87 14.08
CA ARG A 274 6.71 -47.54 15.05
C ARG A 274 7.16 -48.89 14.50
N SER A 275 8.47 -49.09 14.52
CA SER A 275 9.14 -50.38 14.38
C SER A 275 8.64 -51.35 15.44
N ASN A 276 7.98 -52.43 15.02
CA ASN A 276 7.94 -53.67 15.78
C ASN A 276 8.51 -54.76 14.87
N ALA A 277 9.70 -55.22 15.26
CA ALA A 277 10.37 -56.38 14.71
C ALA A 277 9.50 -57.63 14.91
N LEU A 278 9.41 -58.45 13.87
CA LEU A 278 9.07 -59.86 13.99
C LEU A 278 10.18 -60.69 13.30
N PRO A 279 10.45 -61.90 13.82
CA PRO A 279 11.76 -62.55 13.74
C PRO A 279 12.03 -63.19 12.37
N GLU A 280 13.31 -63.21 11.99
CA GLU A 280 13.85 -63.99 10.87
C GLU A 280 13.64 -65.47 11.14
N ASP A 281 12.66 -66.07 10.46
CA ASP A 281 12.45 -67.52 10.47
C ASP A 281 13.45 -68.15 9.49
N ARG A 282 14.55 -68.57 10.10
CA ARG A 282 15.60 -69.43 9.56
C ARG A 282 15.00 -70.83 9.37
N TYR A 283 14.87 -71.28 8.14
CA TYR A 283 14.90 -72.71 7.84
C TYR A 283 16.15 -73.00 7.01
N GLU A 284 17.01 -73.79 7.64
CA GLU A 284 18.22 -74.39 7.09
C GLU A 284 17.88 -75.40 5.99
N ASP A 285 18.91 -75.69 5.20
CA ASP A 285 19.03 -76.76 4.23
C ASP A 285 18.35 -78.07 4.67
N ASP A 286 17.71 -78.77 3.73
CA ASP A 286 17.96 -80.20 3.50
C ASP A 286 17.24 -80.69 2.23
N ASP A 287 17.86 -81.69 1.60
CA ASP A 287 17.33 -82.66 0.61
C ASP A 287 17.61 -82.44 -0.90
N GLU A 288 18.84 -82.83 -1.27
CA GLU A 288 19.17 -83.88 -2.26
C GLU A 288 18.06 -84.42 -3.20
N ASN A 289 18.15 -84.13 -4.50
CA ASN A 289 18.28 -85.10 -5.63
C ASN A 289 18.37 -84.41 -7.00
#